data_AF-A0A3B9Y4G0-F1
#
_entry.id   AF-A0A3B9Y4G0-F1
#
_cell.length_a   1.000
_cell.length_b   1.000
_cell.length_c   1.000
_cell.angle_alpha   90.00
_cell.angle_beta   90.00
_cell.angle_gamma   90.00
#
_symmetry.space_group_name_H-M   'P 1'
#
loop_
_entity.id
_entity.type
_entity.pdbx_description
1 polymer ?
#
loop_
_entity_poly.entity_id
_entity_poly.type
_entity_poly.pdbx_seq_one_letter_code
_entity_poly.pdbx_strand_id
1 'polypeptide(L)'
;MTSFARWPGGIYLLGVREVAVIGHTQCGLAHADSTTLVASMQALGVDPHKLIEQEKLGDMQGLLRWLGVFNDVHVNVREVVNVIRRSPYLPKIPVHGLVIDIITGKLELVDKG
;
A
#
# COMPACT_ATOMS: atom_id res chain seq x y z
N MET A 1 -8.52 4.12 6.05
CA MET A 1 -8.96 2.70 6.16
C MET A 1 -9.74 2.18 4.93
N THR A 2 -9.82 2.91 3.81
CA THR A 2 -10.88 2.70 2.81
C THR A 2 -10.51 1.98 1.50
N SER A 3 -9.25 1.57 1.28
CA SER A 3 -8.87 0.91 -0.01
C SER A 3 -8.67 -0.61 0.04
N PHE A 4 -8.71 -1.27 1.20
CA PHE A 4 -8.45 -2.72 1.30
C PHE A 4 -9.71 -3.62 1.28
N ALA A 5 -10.92 -3.06 1.22
CA ALA A 5 -12.15 -3.79 1.56
C ALA A 5 -12.83 -4.57 0.41
N ARG A 6 -12.36 -4.52 -0.84
CA ARG A 6 -13.10 -5.11 -1.98
C ARG A 6 -12.66 -6.50 -2.42
N TRP A 7 -11.39 -6.85 -2.21
CA TRP A 7 -10.83 -8.11 -2.70
C TRP A 7 -11.19 -9.39 -1.90
N PRO A 8 -11.65 -9.36 -0.62
CA PRO A 8 -12.04 -10.58 0.09
C PRO A 8 -13.17 -11.37 -0.59
N GLY A 9 -14.01 -10.70 -1.39
CA GLY A 9 -15.07 -11.36 -2.17
C GLY A 9 -14.55 -12.45 -3.10
N GLY A 10 -13.33 -12.31 -3.65
CA GLY A 10 -12.72 -13.37 -4.47
C GLY A 10 -12.47 -14.67 -3.70
N ILE A 11 -12.09 -14.56 -2.43
CA ILE A 11 -11.85 -15.72 -1.56
C ILE A 11 -13.17 -16.41 -1.22
N TYR A 12 -14.18 -15.64 -0.82
CA TYR A 12 -15.43 -16.20 -0.31
C TYR A 12 -16.41 -16.62 -1.40
N LEU A 13 -16.40 -15.96 -2.57
CA LEU A 13 -17.41 -16.16 -3.62
C LEU A 13 -16.84 -16.85 -4.86
N LEU A 14 -15.57 -16.64 -5.17
CA LEU A 14 -14.95 -17.12 -6.42
C LEU A 14 -13.96 -18.27 -6.21
N GLY A 15 -13.77 -18.72 -4.95
CA GLY A 15 -12.92 -19.85 -4.63
C GLY A 15 -11.42 -19.55 -4.73
N VAL A 16 -10.99 -18.30 -4.67
CA VAL A 16 -9.56 -17.94 -4.63
C VAL A 16 -8.90 -18.60 -3.42
N ARG A 17 -7.81 -19.34 -3.65
CA ARG A 17 -7.06 -20.08 -2.62
C ARG A 17 -5.68 -19.54 -2.36
N GLU A 18 -5.19 -18.62 -3.19
CA GLU A 18 -3.85 -18.01 -3.04
C GLU A 18 -3.91 -16.54 -3.45
N VAL A 19 -3.06 -15.72 -2.85
CA VAL A 19 -2.99 -14.29 -3.10
C VAL A 19 -1.55 -13.90 -3.44
N ALA A 20 -1.37 -13.11 -4.49
CA ALA A 20 -0.09 -12.49 -4.81
C ALA A 20 -0.20 -10.97 -4.69
N VAL A 21 0.64 -10.38 -3.84
CA VAL A 21 0.83 -8.93 -3.71
C VAL A 21 1.99 -8.56 -4.61
N ILE A 22 1.74 -7.78 -5.66
CA ILE A 22 2.75 -7.38 -6.64
C ILE A 22 2.98 -5.86 -6.53
N GLY A 23 4.09 -5.47 -5.94
CA GLY A 23 4.61 -4.10 -6.00
C GLY A 23 5.42 -3.89 -7.28
N HIS A 24 5.80 -2.65 -7.59
CA HIS A 24 6.59 -2.35 -8.78
C HIS A 24 7.72 -1.36 -8.52
N THR A 25 8.82 -1.48 -9.27
CA THR A 25 9.93 -0.51 -9.22
C THR A 25 9.46 0.86 -9.73
N GLN A 26 10.19 1.92 -9.34
CA GLN A 26 9.90 3.31 -9.71
C GLN A 26 8.46 3.76 -9.39
N CYS A 27 7.87 3.23 -8.31
CA CYS A 27 6.57 3.70 -7.86
C CYS A 27 6.64 5.20 -7.52
N GLY A 28 5.71 5.99 -8.07
CA GLY A 28 5.66 7.44 -7.85
C GLY A 28 5.46 7.82 -6.37
N LEU A 29 4.88 6.91 -5.59
CA LEU A 29 4.73 7.05 -4.14
C LEU A 29 5.97 6.58 -3.34
N ALA A 30 6.90 5.85 -3.96
CA ALA A 30 8.14 5.42 -3.31
C ALA A 30 9.15 6.56 -3.12
N HIS A 31 8.97 7.66 -3.87
CA HIS A 31 9.88 8.82 -3.88
C HIS A 31 9.09 10.12 -3.71
N ALA A 32 7.87 10.06 -3.20
CA ALA A 32 7.05 11.24 -3.03
C ALA A 32 7.68 12.13 -1.95
N ASP A 33 8.23 13.26 -2.39
CA ASP A 33 8.74 14.28 -1.50
C ASP A 33 7.58 14.95 -0.76
N SER A 34 7.67 14.99 0.57
CA SER A 34 6.61 15.50 1.43
C SER A 34 6.33 16.97 1.20
N THR A 35 7.37 17.76 0.87
CA THR A 35 7.22 19.19 0.60
C THR A 35 6.49 19.44 -0.72
N THR A 36 6.83 18.67 -1.75
CA THR A 36 6.19 18.72 -3.07
C THR A 36 4.73 18.27 -2.98
N LEU A 37 4.45 17.22 -2.21
CA LEU A 37 3.10 16.72 -1.98
C LEU A 37 2.22 17.76 -1.27
N VAL A 38 2.72 18.35 -0.18
CA VAL A 38 2.01 19.39 0.57
C VAL A 38 1.76 20.62 -0.29
N ALA A 39 2.78 21.10 -1.01
CA ALA A 39 2.64 22.24 -1.91
C ALA A 39 1.61 21.95 -3.01
N SER A 40 1.62 20.74 -3.58
CA SER A 40 0.62 20.33 -4.58
C SER A 40 -0.80 20.27 -4.00
N MET A 41 -0.97 19.77 -2.77
CA MET A 41 -2.28 19.75 -2.11
C MET A 41 -2.81 21.17 -1.91
N GLN A 42 -1.97 22.08 -1.40
CA GLN A 42 -2.34 23.47 -1.16
C GLN A 42 -2.67 24.20 -2.46
N ALA A 43 -1.88 23.99 -3.52
CA ALA A 43 -2.13 24.57 -4.84
C ALA A 43 -3.48 24.12 -5.45
N LEU A 44 -3.94 22.92 -5.10
CA LEU A 44 -5.24 22.37 -5.50
C LEU A 44 -6.37 22.71 -4.51
N GLY A 45 -6.12 23.55 -3.51
CA GLY A 45 -7.11 24.00 -2.53
C GLY A 45 -7.39 23.00 -1.41
N VAL A 46 -6.53 22.01 -1.20
CA VAL A 46 -6.63 21.04 -0.11
C VAL A 46 -5.73 21.47 1.04
N ASP A 47 -6.31 21.62 2.23
CA ASP A 47 -5.57 21.92 3.46
C ASP A 47 -5.08 20.61 4.12
N PRO A 48 -3.75 20.36 4.15
CA PRO A 48 -3.20 19.15 4.74
C PRO A 48 -3.33 19.10 6.27
N HIS A 49 -3.37 20.25 6.97
CA HIS A 49 -3.54 20.27 8.43
C HIS A 49 -4.96 19.84 8.82
N LYS A 50 -5.96 20.36 8.09
CA LYS A 50 -7.34 19.94 8.27
C LYS A 50 -7.52 18.44 8.03
N LEU A 51 -6.84 17.89 7.03
CA LEU A 51 -6.87 16.45 6.74
C LEU A 51 -6.24 15.62 7.87
N ILE A 52 -5.09 16.07 8.41
CA ILE A 52 -4.45 15.42 9.58
C ILE A 52 -5.40 15.35 10.77
N GLU A 53 -6.11 16.45 11.06
CA GLU A 53 -7.05 16.50 12.18
C GLU A 53 -8.26 15.59 11.95
N GLN A 54 -8.88 15.68 10.78
CA GLN A 54 -10.08 14.92 10.43
C GLN A 54 -9.85 13.41 10.47
N GLU A 55 -8.72 12.95 9.90
CA GLU A 55 -8.35 11.54 9.84
C GLU A 55 -7.55 11.09 11.08
N LYS A 56 -7.35 11.96 12.07
CA LYS A 56 -6.61 11.70 13.32
C LYS A 56 -5.21 11.13 13.08
N LEU A 57 -4.48 11.73 12.14
CA LEU A 57 -3.17 11.23 11.66
C LEU A 57 -2.01 11.64 12.57
N GLY A 58 -2.25 12.55 13.51
CA GLY A 58 -1.27 13.05 14.47
C GLY A 58 -0.36 14.11 13.87
N ASP A 59 0.41 13.76 12.85
CA ASP A 59 1.41 14.64 12.23
C ASP A 59 1.50 14.48 10.70
N MET A 60 2.39 15.25 10.10
CA MET A 60 2.65 15.21 8.65
C MET A 60 3.12 13.82 8.20
N GLN A 61 3.86 13.11 9.04
CA GLN A 61 4.34 11.78 8.71
C GLN A 61 3.20 10.75 8.73
N GLY A 62 2.22 10.94 9.61
CA GLY A 62 0.95 10.22 9.62
C GLY A 62 0.17 10.43 8.34
N LEU A 63 0.14 11.67 7.81
CA LEU A 63 -0.45 11.93 6.50
C LEU A 63 0.26 11.17 5.37
N LEU A 64 1.60 11.21 5.33
CA LEU A 64 2.37 10.47 4.33
C LEU A 64 2.10 8.97 4.38
N ARG A 65 2.08 8.37 5.58
CA ARG A 65 1.73 6.95 5.76
C ARG A 65 0.30 6.65 5.32
N TRP A 66 -0.65 7.52 5.65
CA TRP A 66 -2.05 7.34 5.25
C TRP A 66 -2.25 7.43 3.74
N LEU A 67 -1.50 8.31 3.07
CA LEU A 67 -1.44 8.40 1.61
C LEU A 67 -0.70 7.23 0.94
N GLY A 68 -0.08 6.34 1.72
CA GLY A 68 0.66 5.20 1.21
C GLY A 68 2.03 5.58 0.62
N VAL A 69 2.65 6.65 1.11
CA VAL A 69 4.06 6.97 0.81
C VAL A 69 4.95 5.99 1.59
N PHE A 70 5.88 5.37 0.88
CA PHE A 70 6.84 4.41 1.43
C PHE A 70 8.23 4.68 0.84
N ASN A 71 9.29 4.18 1.48
CA ASN A 71 10.67 4.42 1.00
C ASN A 71 11.23 3.25 0.17
N ASP A 72 10.73 2.03 0.40
CA ASP A 72 11.19 0.83 -0.31
C ASP A 72 9.98 -0.06 -0.64
N VAL A 73 9.83 -0.36 -1.93
CA VAL A 73 8.76 -1.20 -2.44
C VAL A 73 8.83 -2.62 -1.86
N HIS A 74 10.02 -3.18 -1.62
CA HIS A 74 10.19 -4.52 -1.06
C HIS A 74 9.69 -4.57 0.38
N VAL A 75 10.03 -3.53 1.17
CA VAL A 75 9.55 -3.41 2.55
C VAL A 75 8.04 -3.25 2.56
N ASN A 76 7.50 -2.37 1.71
CA ASN A 76 6.06 -2.15 1.59
C ASN A 76 5.31 -3.42 1.19
N VAL A 77 5.80 -4.17 0.20
CA VAL A 77 5.19 -5.45 -0.20
C VAL A 77 5.18 -6.45 0.96
N ARG A 78 6.28 -6.60 1.71
CA ARG A 78 6.30 -7.48 2.91
C ARG A 78 5.31 -7.03 3.98
N GLU A 79 5.20 -5.73 4.21
CA GLU A 79 4.26 -5.18 5.18
C GLU A 79 2.81 -5.47 4.77
N VAL A 80 2.45 -5.23 3.52
CA VAL A 80 1.14 -5.54 2.96
C VAL A 80 0.83 -7.04 3.06
N VAL A 81 1.78 -7.90 2.67
CA VAL A 81 1.63 -9.36 2.82
C VAL A 81 1.34 -9.74 4.28
N ASN A 82 2.06 -9.15 5.24
CA ASN A 82 1.83 -9.39 6.66
C ASN A 82 0.47 -8.89 7.14
N VAL A 83 0.03 -7.71 6.69
CA VAL A 83 -1.31 -7.18 7.00
C VAL A 83 -2.38 -8.14 6.52
N ILE A 84 -2.24 -8.66 5.30
CA ILE A 84 -3.19 -9.63 4.73
C ILE A 84 -3.19 -10.93 5.55
N ARG A 85 -2.02 -11.51 5.84
CA ARG A 85 -1.91 -12.77 6.62
C ARG A 85 -2.47 -12.65 8.05
N ARG A 86 -2.37 -11.46 8.66
CA ARG A 86 -2.85 -11.18 10.02
C ARG A 86 -4.31 -10.71 10.05
N SER A 87 -4.92 -10.45 8.90
CA SER A 87 -6.29 -9.97 8.82
C SER A 87 -7.26 -10.99 9.46
N PRO A 88 -8.06 -10.59 10.47
CA PRO A 88 -9.06 -11.47 11.06
C PRO A 88 -10.23 -11.75 10.10
N TYR A 89 -10.34 -10.98 9.01
CA TYR A 89 -11.41 -11.09 8.02
C TYR A 89 -11.09 -12.07 6.90
N LEU A 90 -9.93 -12.73 6.94
CA LEU A 90 -9.45 -13.61 5.88
C LEU A 90 -9.05 -14.98 6.44
N PRO A 91 -9.33 -16.07 5.72
CA PRO A 91 -8.82 -17.38 6.09
C PRO A 91 -7.29 -17.45 5.95
N LYS A 92 -6.68 -18.44 6.59
CA LYS A 92 -5.25 -18.73 6.42
C LYS A 92 -5.02 -19.39 5.07
N ILE A 93 -4.68 -18.58 4.08
CA ILE A 93 -4.30 -19.00 2.73
C ILE A 93 -2.88 -18.49 2.41
N PRO A 94 -2.16 -19.10 1.45
CA PRO A 94 -0.89 -18.61 0.97
C PRO A 94 -1.01 -17.17 0.44
N VAL A 95 -0.09 -16.32 0.88
CA VAL A 95 0.03 -14.93 0.44
C VAL A 95 1.47 -14.66 0.06
N HIS A 96 1.73 -14.42 -1.21
CA HIS A 96 3.08 -14.21 -1.76
C HIS A 96 3.32 -12.72 -2.00
N GLY A 97 4.54 -12.27 -1.79
CA GLY A 97 4.99 -10.91 -2.12
C GLY A 97 5.95 -10.93 -3.30
N LEU A 98 5.66 -10.16 -4.34
CA LEU A 98 6.51 -10.00 -5.51
C LEU A 98 6.75 -8.52 -5.81
N VAL A 99 7.88 -8.22 -6.46
CA VAL A 99 8.17 -6.91 -7.05
C VAL A 99 8.46 -7.10 -8.53
N ILE A 100 7.73 -6.38 -9.37
CA ILE A 100 7.99 -6.32 -10.81
C ILE A 100 8.89 -5.13 -11.13
N ASP A 101 9.95 -5.37 -11.88
CA ASP A 101 10.71 -4.30 -12.52
C ASP A 101 9.94 -3.80 -13.75
N ILE A 102 9.50 -2.54 -13.73
CA ILE A 102 8.70 -1.96 -14.82
C ILE A 102 9.50 -1.76 -16.11
N ILE A 103 10.84 -1.75 -16.04
CA ILE A 103 11.70 -1.58 -17.22
C ILE A 103 11.95 -2.92 -17.91
N THR A 104 12.24 -3.96 -17.13
CA THR A 104 12.64 -5.27 -17.66
C THR A 104 11.52 -6.30 -17.66
N GLY A 105 10.44 -6.08 -16.92
CA GLY A 105 9.38 -7.04 -16.67
C GLY A 105 9.77 -8.18 -15.71
N LYS A 106 10.99 -8.15 -15.15
CA LYS A 106 11.49 -9.19 -14.25
C LYS A 106 10.68 -9.17 -12.94
N LEU A 107 10.22 -10.35 -12.53
CA LEU A 107 9.59 -10.54 -11.22
C LEU A 107 10.61 -11.04 -10.21
N GLU A 108 10.69 -10.37 -9.08
CA GLU A 108 11.45 -10.77 -7.91
C GLU A 108 10.50 -11.27 -6.82
N LEU A 109 10.79 -12.43 -6.26
CA LEU A 109 10.06 -12.97 -5.11
C LEU A 109 10.62 -12.35 -3.83
N VAL A 110 9.78 -11.63 -3.09
CA VAL A 110 10.15 -10.89 -1.89
C VAL A 110 9.73 -11.62 -0.61
N ASP A 111 8.60 -12.32 -0.66
CA ASP A 111 8.09 -13.13 0.44
C ASP A 111 7.35 -14.37 -0.12
N LYS A 112 7.76 -15.55 0.33
CA LYS A 112 7.12 -16.81 -0.05
C LYS A 112 6.07 -17.19 1.00
N GLY A 113 4.80 -17.11 0.60
CA GLY A 113 3.64 -17.55 1.39
C GLY A 113 3.31 -19.02 1.30
#